data_AF-A0A658BAB7-F1
#
_entry.id   AF-A0A658BAB7-F1
#
_cell.length_a   1.000
_cell.length_b   1.000
_cell.length_c   1.000
_cell.angle_alpha   90.00
_cell.angle_beta   90.00
_cell.angle_gamma   90.00
#
_symmetry.space_group_name_H-M   'P 1'
#
loop_
_entity.id
_entity.type
_entity.pdbx_description
1 polymer ?
#
loop_
_entity_poly.entity_id
_entity_poly.type
_entity_poly.pdbx_seq_one_letter_code
_entity_poly.pdbx_strand_id
1 'polypeptide(L)'
;MTIDKQALREAAERAIHDDWGYGTDIFHEQVTPSVVLALLDENLQLQREKDAIEAVALALRDDMRQAREQLKVAEKRNAEQREYYEGVIADGSKRIAELEAKLSKPVLLPKTNGYWTEQEKAYEEAITLAKRQVRLAGFSVEDM
;
A
#
# COMPACT_ATOMS: atom_id res chain seq x y z
N MET A 1 22.83 -47.32 -13.16
CA MET A 1 22.12 -48.59 -12.89
C MET A 1 20.91 -48.21 -12.05
N THR A 2 19.70 -48.48 -12.54
CA THR A 2 18.48 -48.20 -11.77
C THR A 2 18.15 -49.45 -10.99
N ILE A 3 18.32 -49.39 -9.67
CA ILE A 3 18.00 -50.51 -8.78
C ILE A 3 16.49 -50.53 -8.55
N ASP A 4 15.85 -51.68 -8.79
CA ASP A 4 14.45 -51.89 -8.43
C ASP A 4 14.33 -52.15 -6.92
N LYS A 5 14.15 -51.07 -6.17
CA LYS A 5 14.05 -51.11 -4.70
C LYS A 5 12.78 -51.81 -4.22
N GLN A 6 11.71 -51.77 -5.02
CA GLN A 6 10.44 -52.39 -4.66
C GLN A 6 10.54 -53.90 -4.82
N ALA A 7 11.14 -54.38 -5.92
CA ALA A 7 11.43 -55.81 -6.10
C ALA A 7 12.36 -56.37 -5.01
N LEU A 8 13.42 -55.61 -4.65
CA LEU A 8 14.33 -55.99 -3.55
C LEU A 8 13.62 -56.07 -2.20
N ARG A 9 12.70 -55.14 -1.93
CA ARG A 9 11.90 -55.14 -0.70
C ARG A 9 10.97 -56.35 -0.65
N GLU A 10 10.25 -56.65 -1.73
CA GLU A 10 9.36 -57.80 -1.81
C GLU A 10 10.11 -59.13 -1.70
N ALA A 11 11.31 -59.23 -2.32
CA ALA A 11 12.18 -60.38 -2.16
C ALA A 11 12.67 -60.54 -0.71
N ALA A 12 13.04 -59.44 -0.03
CA ALA A 12 13.40 -59.45 1.38
C ALA A 12 12.24 -59.91 2.27
N GLU A 13 11.04 -59.37 2.05
CA GLU A 13 9.84 -59.72 2.81
C GLU A 13 9.48 -61.21 2.64
N ARG A 14 9.61 -61.76 1.42
CA ARG A 14 9.40 -63.21 1.17
C ARG A 14 10.47 -64.09 1.81
N ALA A 15 11.73 -63.67 1.80
CA ALA A 15 12.83 -64.40 2.44
C ALA A 15 12.69 -64.47 3.97
N ILE A 16 12.13 -63.43 4.61
CA ILE A 16 11.89 -63.38 6.06
C ILE A 16 10.78 -64.35 6.50
N HIS A 17 9.83 -64.67 5.61
CA HIS A 17 8.63 -65.42 5.95
C HIS A 17 8.71 -66.95 5.77
N ASP A 18 9.90 -67.52 5.51
CA ASP A 18 10.18 -68.97 5.41
C ASP A 18 9.12 -69.78 4.62
N ASP A 19 8.99 -69.47 3.32
CA ASP A 19 8.31 -70.35 2.36
C ASP A 19 9.38 -71.18 1.62
N TRP A 20 9.63 -72.39 2.12
CA TRP A 20 10.40 -73.45 1.44
C TRP A 20 11.82 -73.11 0.94
N GLY A 21 12.51 -72.12 1.51
CA GLY A 21 13.91 -71.76 1.16
C GLY A 21 14.09 -71.04 -0.19
N TYR A 22 13.12 -71.15 -1.10
CA TYR A 22 13.13 -70.49 -2.41
C TYR A 22 13.18 -68.96 -2.32
N GLY A 23 12.49 -68.36 -1.34
CA GLY A 23 12.51 -66.91 -1.15
C GLY A 23 13.91 -66.37 -0.78
N THR A 24 14.66 -67.14 -0.01
CA THR A 24 16.02 -66.79 0.44
C THR A 24 17.02 -66.84 -0.72
N ASP A 25 16.93 -67.82 -1.61
CA ASP A 25 17.81 -67.92 -2.77
C ASP A 25 17.58 -66.77 -3.76
N ILE A 26 16.31 -66.44 -4.02
CA ILE A 26 15.92 -65.30 -4.88
C ILE A 26 16.42 -63.97 -4.32
N PHE A 27 16.40 -63.79 -3.00
CA PHE A 27 16.93 -62.58 -2.37
C PHE A 27 18.45 -62.48 -2.52
N HIS A 28 19.20 -63.58 -2.32
CA HIS A 28 20.66 -63.58 -2.50
C HIS A 28 21.09 -63.31 -3.94
N GLU A 29 20.35 -63.81 -4.93
CA GLU A 29 20.61 -63.51 -6.35
C GLU A 29 20.41 -62.03 -6.68
N GLN A 30 19.42 -61.39 -6.06
CA GLN A 30 19.15 -59.97 -6.29
C GLN A 30 20.06 -59.04 -5.46
N VAL A 31 20.46 -59.45 -4.26
CA VAL A 31 21.34 -58.67 -3.37
C VAL A 31 22.80 -59.02 -3.62
N THR A 32 23.27 -58.62 -4.80
CA THR A 32 24.71 -58.68 -5.12
C THR A 32 25.48 -57.56 -4.40
N PRO A 33 26.79 -57.73 -4.13
CA PRO A 33 27.61 -56.66 -3.54
C PRO A 33 27.53 -55.33 -4.30
N SER A 34 27.33 -55.38 -5.63
CA SER A 34 27.16 -54.18 -6.46
C SER A 34 25.88 -53.41 -6.16
N VAL A 35 24.78 -54.12 -5.89
CA VAL A 35 23.49 -53.53 -5.49
C VAL A 35 23.60 -52.89 -4.11
N VAL A 36 24.27 -53.56 -3.16
CA VAL A 36 24.49 -53.01 -1.81
C VAL A 36 25.32 -51.73 -1.85
N LEU A 37 26.43 -51.71 -2.60
CA LEU A 37 27.26 -50.52 -2.75
C LEU A 37 26.49 -49.35 -3.38
N ALA A 38 25.73 -49.61 -4.43
CA ALA A 38 24.95 -48.57 -5.08
C ALA A 38 23.80 -48.04 -4.19
N LEU A 39 23.18 -48.86 -3.35
CA LEU A 39 22.22 -48.39 -2.33
C LEU A 39 22.89 -47.56 -1.23
N LEU A 40 24.13 -47.89 -0.83
CA LEU A 40 24.90 -47.10 0.14
C LEU A 40 25.32 -45.76 -0.43
N ASP A 41 25.80 -45.73 -1.67
CA ASP A 41 26.17 -44.50 -2.39
C ASP A 41 24.96 -43.57 -2.53
N GLU A 42 23.80 -44.12 -2.89
CA GLU A 42 22.56 -43.34 -2.98
C GLU A 42 22.11 -42.84 -1.60
N ASN A 43 22.23 -43.64 -0.53
CA ASN A 43 21.90 -43.18 0.82
C ASN A 43 22.81 -42.01 1.24
N LEU A 44 24.11 -42.10 0.95
CA LEU A 44 25.07 -41.04 1.22
C LEU A 44 24.76 -39.77 0.41
N GLN A 45 24.35 -39.92 -0.85
CA GLN A 45 23.90 -38.81 -1.67
C GLN A 45 22.65 -38.14 -1.08
N LEU A 46 21.63 -38.94 -0.71
CA LEU A 46 20.38 -38.44 -0.13
C LEU A 46 20.63 -37.71 1.20
N GLN A 47 21.57 -38.19 2.03
CA GLN A 47 21.95 -37.48 3.26
C GLN A 47 22.57 -36.11 2.96
N ARG A 48 23.48 -36.03 2.00
CA ARG A 48 24.08 -34.75 1.58
C ARG A 48 23.04 -33.78 1.02
N GLU A 49 22.11 -34.27 0.20
CA GLU A 49 21.02 -33.47 -0.34
C GLU A 49 20.08 -32.97 0.76
N LYS A 50 19.75 -33.83 1.73
CA LYS A 50 18.97 -33.45 2.90
C LYS A 50 19.66 -32.35 3.71
N ASP A 51 20.94 -32.51 4.00
CA ASP A 51 21.72 -31.51 4.76
C ASP A 51 21.80 -30.18 4.00
N ALA A 52 21.95 -30.23 2.68
CA ALA A 52 21.94 -29.03 1.83
C ALA A 52 20.56 -28.33 1.85
N ILE A 53 19.46 -29.09 1.77
CA ILE A 53 18.10 -28.55 1.86
C ILE A 53 17.86 -27.94 3.25
N GLU A 54 18.31 -28.59 4.32
CA GLU A 54 18.16 -28.08 5.68
C GLU A 54 18.93 -26.77 5.87
N ALA A 55 20.15 -26.67 5.34
CA ALA A 55 20.92 -25.43 5.34
C ALA A 55 20.19 -24.30 4.59
N VAL A 56 19.62 -24.57 3.42
CA VAL A 56 18.83 -23.59 2.65
C VAL A 56 17.55 -23.19 3.41
N ALA A 57 16.87 -24.14 4.04
CA ALA A 57 15.67 -23.87 4.82
C ALA A 57 15.95 -22.97 6.03
N LEU A 58 17.10 -23.16 6.69
CA LEU A 58 17.55 -22.30 7.79
C LEU A 58 17.85 -20.88 7.30
N ALA A 59 18.59 -20.73 6.21
CA ALA A 59 18.88 -19.42 5.62
C ALA A 59 17.59 -18.68 5.24
N LEU A 60 16.65 -19.37 4.57
CA LEU A 60 15.37 -18.79 4.19
C LEU A 60 14.54 -18.37 5.41
N ARG A 61 14.60 -19.14 6.50
CA ARG A 61 13.92 -18.79 7.76
C ARG A 61 14.47 -17.50 8.35
N ASP A 62 15.79 -17.31 8.31
CA ASP A 62 16.44 -16.10 8.82
C ASP A 62 16.14 -14.89 7.93
N ASP A 63 16.19 -15.04 6.61
CA ASP A 63 15.78 -14.00 5.65
C ASP A 63 14.32 -13.56 5.88
N MET A 64 13.42 -14.53 6.07
CA MET A 64 12.01 -14.25 6.35
C MET A 64 11.82 -13.54 7.70
N ARG A 65 12.64 -13.85 8.71
CA ARG A 65 12.63 -13.14 9.99
C ARG A 65 13.09 -11.70 9.80
N GLN A 66 14.17 -11.48 9.06
CA GLN A 66 14.68 -10.13 8.77
C GLN A 66 13.67 -9.31 7.98
N ALA A 67 13.06 -9.88 6.94
CA ALA A 67 12.02 -9.23 6.15
C ALA A 67 10.81 -8.82 7.00
N ARG A 68 10.37 -9.68 7.93
CA ARG A 68 9.29 -9.34 8.88
C ARG A 68 9.67 -8.21 9.82
N GLU A 69 10.92 -8.14 10.26
CA GLU A 69 11.37 -7.04 11.12
C GLU A 69 11.43 -5.72 10.36
N GLN A 70 11.95 -5.72 9.13
CA GLN A 70 11.93 -4.55 8.26
C GLN A 70 10.49 -4.08 7.98
N LEU A 71 9.56 -5.02 7.78
CA LEU A 71 8.14 -4.70 7.61
C LEU A 71 7.56 -3.99 8.83
N LYS A 72 7.81 -4.49 10.05
CA LYS A 72 7.34 -3.83 11.27
C LYS A 72 7.90 -2.40 11.42
N VAL A 73 9.17 -2.21 11.10
CA VAL A 73 9.81 -0.88 11.14
C VAL A 73 9.15 0.06 10.11
N ALA A 74 8.88 -0.44 8.90
CA ALA A 74 8.20 0.33 7.85
C ALA A 74 6.75 0.66 8.22
N GLU A 75 6.02 -0.28 8.82
CA GLU A 75 4.66 -0.07 9.32
C GLU A 75 4.61 1.01 10.41
N LYS A 76 5.54 0.95 11.37
CA LYS A 76 5.66 1.98 12.41
C LYS A 76 5.91 3.36 11.81
N ARG A 77 6.83 3.47 10.84
CA ARG A 77 7.11 4.73 10.14
C ARG A 77 5.88 5.25 9.39
N ASN A 78 5.10 4.37 8.76
CA ASN A 78 3.87 4.75 8.07
C ASN A 78 2.82 5.27 9.05
N ALA A 79 2.67 4.63 10.22
CA ALA A 79 1.78 5.09 11.27
C ALA A 79 2.16 6.48 11.80
N GLU A 80 3.45 6.71 12.09
CA GLU A 80 3.97 8.02 12.52
C GLU A 80 3.73 9.11 11.45
N GLN A 81 3.95 8.77 10.17
CA GLN A 81 3.67 9.70 9.07
C GLN A 81 2.17 10.02 8.95
N ARG A 82 1.29 9.03 9.13
CA ARG A 82 -0.17 9.24 9.12
C ARG A 82 -0.58 10.19 10.21
N GLU A 83 -0.11 9.98 11.44
CA GLU A 83 -0.40 10.85 12.58
C GLU A 83 0.08 12.30 12.32
N TYR A 84 1.28 12.46 11.76
CA TYR A 84 1.80 13.77 11.37
C TYR A 84 0.88 14.47 10.34
N TYR A 85 0.51 13.78 9.25
CA TYR A 85 -0.35 14.37 8.23
C TYR A 85 -1.75 14.66 8.74
N GLU A 86 -2.32 13.81 9.58
CA GLU A 86 -3.60 14.07 10.26
C GLU A 86 -3.53 15.35 11.12
N GLY A 87 -2.43 15.55 11.87
CA GLY A 87 -2.20 16.77 12.63
C GLY A 87 -2.12 18.02 11.75
N VAL A 88 -1.36 17.97 10.66
CA VAL A 88 -1.24 19.09 9.70
C VAL A 88 -2.59 19.42 9.06
N ILE A 89 -3.36 18.40 8.67
CA ILE A 89 -4.69 18.58 8.08
C ILE A 89 -5.65 19.17 9.12
N ALA A 90 -5.60 18.72 10.36
CA ALA A 90 -6.45 19.23 11.42
C ALA A 90 -6.15 20.72 11.73
N ASP A 91 -4.87 21.09 11.81
CA ASP A 91 -4.46 22.48 12.01
C ASP A 91 -4.86 23.36 10.81
N GLY A 92 -4.60 22.90 9.59
CA GLY A 92 -5.01 23.60 8.37
C GLY A 92 -6.53 23.78 8.29
N SER A 93 -7.30 22.77 8.66
CA SER A 93 -8.77 22.83 8.69
C SER A 93 -9.28 23.84 9.72
N LYS A 94 -8.66 23.90 10.91
CA LYS A 94 -8.97 24.94 11.91
C LYS A 94 -8.70 26.33 11.36
N ARG A 95 -7.55 26.53 10.70
CA ARG A 95 -7.19 27.83 10.13
C ARG A 95 -8.13 28.26 9.02
N ILE A 96 -8.57 27.33 8.16
CA ILE A 96 -9.58 27.59 7.14
C ILE A 96 -10.89 28.02 7.79
N ALA A 97 -11.38 27.27 8.79
CA ALA A 97 -12.61 27.62 9.51
C ALA A 97 -12.55 29.01 10.17
N GLU A 98 -11.40 29.38 10.75
CA GLU A 98 -11.18 30.74 11.28
C GLU A 98 -11.24 31.83 10.19
N LEU A 99 -10.64 31.57 9.02
CA LEU A 99 -10.65 32.50 7.90
C LEU A 99 -12.05 32.63 7.30
N GLU A 100 -12.76 31.53 7.14
CA GLU A 100 -14.16 31.50 6.70
C GLU A 100 -15.06 32.27 7.67
N ALA A 101 -14.87 32.12 8.99
CA ALA A 101 -15.62 32.88 9.99
C ALA A 101 -15.32 34.39 9.93
N LYS A 102 -14.08 34.77 9.60
CA LYS A 102 -13.70 36.19 9.39
C LYS A 102 -14.30 36.75 8.11
N LEU A 103 -14.29 35.99 7.01
CA LEU A 103 -14.87 36.37 5.72
C LEU A 103 -16.40 36.37 5.74
N SER A 104 -17.03 35.51 6.55
CA SER A 104 -18.48 35.44 6.72
C SER A 104 -19.06 36.72 7.31
N LYS A 105 -18.26 37.53 8.01
CA LYS A 105 -18.67 38.88 8.41
C LYS A 105 -18.38 39.81 7.22
N PRO A 106 -19.39 40.27 6.47
CA PRO A 106 -19.14 41.21 5.39
C PRO A 106 -18.40 42.41 5.98
N VAL A 107 -17.25 42.74 5.40
CA VAL A 107 -16.58 44.00 5.69
C VAL A 107 -17.55 45.08 5.26
N LEU A 108 -18.28 45.63 6.24
CA LEU A 108 -19.03 46.86 6.07
C LEU A 108 -17.97 47.94 5.89
N LEU A 109 -17.61 48.20 4.64
CA LEU A 109 -16.92 49.42 4.28
C LEU A 109 -17.72 50.56 4.94
N PRO A 110 -17.06 51.55 5.59
CA PRO A 110 -17.75 52.77 5.94
C PRO A 110 -18.49 53.24 4.69
N LYS A 111 -19.65 53.90 4.87
CA LYS A 111 -20.58 54.31 3.79
C LYS A 111 -19.96 55.35 2.82
N THR A 112 -18.81 55.06 2.26
CA THR A 112 -18.13 55.69 1.15
C THR A 112 -18.20 54.76 -0.06
N ASN A 113 -19.32 54.06 -0.25
CA ASN A 113 -19.71 53.57 -1.56
C ASN A 113 -21.24 53.48 -1.71
N GLY A 114 -21.91 54.63 -1.61
CA GLY A 114 -23.28 54.79 -2.11
C GLY A 114 -24.36 54.81 -1.03
N TYR A 115 -24.60 55.98 -0.46
CA TYR A 115 -25.80 56.75 -0.81
C TYR A 115 -25.46 58.22 -0.55
N TRP A 116 -24.81 58.84 -1.55
CA TRP A 116 -24.57 60.28 -1.75
C TRP A 116 -24.00 61.07 -0.57
N THR A 117 -22.80 61.65 -0.74
CA THR A 117 -22.39 62.75 0.16
C THR A 117 -23.36 63.94 -0.01
N GLU A 118 -23.56 64.78 1.03
CA GLU A 118 -24.49 65.92 0.95
C GLU A 118 -24.17 66.86 -0.23
N GLN A 119 -22.89 66.95 -0.61
CA GLN A 119 -22.43 67.70 -1.78
C GLN A 119 -22.88 67.05 -3.10
N GLU A 120 -22.74 65.73 -3.27
CA GLU A 120 -23.16 65.05 -4.48
C GLU A 120 -24.69 65.05 -4.65
N LYS A 121 -25.44 65.02 -3.54
CA LYS A 121 -26.91 65.21 -3.58
C LYS A 121 -27.28 66.63 -4.03
N ALA A 122 -26.55 67.64 -3.56
CA ALA A 122 -26.74 69.02 -4.00
C ALA A 122 -26.40 69.21 -5.50
N TYR A 123 -25.38 68.51 -6.00
CA TYR A 123 -25.06 68.51 -7.43
C TYR A 123 -26.14 67.85 -8.28
N GLU A 124 -26.70 66.72 -7.84
CA GLU A 124 -27.79 66.04 -8.57
C GLU A 124 -29.08 66.88 -8.61
N GLU A 125 -29.43 67.53 -7.48
CA GLU A 125 -30.56 68.46 -7.42
C GLU A 125 -30.33 69.69 -8.31
N ALA A 126 -29.11 70.23 -8.34
CA ALA A 126 -28.73 71.32 -9.23
C ALA A 126 -28.80 70.92 -10.70
N ILE A 127 -28.31 69.73 -11.07
CA ILE A 127 -28.39 69.17 -12.43
C ILE A 127 -29.85 69.01 -12.83
N THR A 128 -30.69 68.47 -11.95
CA THR A 128 -32.12 68.29 -12.21
C THR A 128 -32.84 69.62 -12.43
N LEU A 129 -32.54 70.62 -11.61
CA LEU A 129 -33.07 71.98 -11.76
C LEU A 129 -32.60 72.62 -13.07
N ALA A 130 -31.32 72.48 -13.43
CA ALA A 130 -30.79 72.97 -14.70
C ALA A 130 -31.47 72.30 -15.90
N LYS A 131 -31.60 70.96 -15.90
CA LYS A 131 -32.33 70.22 -16.95
C LYS A 131 -33.77 70.73 -17.08
N ARG A 132 -34.46 71.01 -15.97
CA ARG A 132 -35.82 71.56 -15.98
C ARG A 132 -35.87 72.96 -16.58
N GLN A 133 -34.92 73.84 -16.22
CA GLN A 133 -34.84 75.19 -16.78
C GLN A 133 -34.56 75.17 -18.29
N VAL A 134 -33.67 74.28 -18.76
CA VAL A 134 -33.37 74.10 -20.18
C VAL A 134 -34.61 73.65 -20.96
N ARG A 135 -35.41 72.72 -20.40
CA ARG A 135 -36.71 72.33 -21.00
C ARG A 135 -37.73 73.48 -21.02
N LEU A 136 -37.82 74.27 -19.96
CA LEU A 136 -38.70 75.45 -19.91
C LEU A 136 -38.29 76.55 -20.90
N ALA A 137 -36.99 76.66 -21.19
CA ALA A 137 -36.46 77.53 -22.23
C ALA A 137 -36.69 76.99 -23.66
N GLY A 138 -37.37 75.84 -23.82
CA GLY A 138 -37.76 75.27 -25.11
C GLY A 138 -36.75 74.30 -25.73
N PHE A 139 -35.69 73.92 -25.01
CA PHE A 139 -34.66 72.99 -25.51
C PHE A 139 -34.88 71.56 -24.98
N SER A 140 -34.67 70.56 -25.83
CA SER A 140 -34.75 69.14 -25.44
C SER A 140 -33.50 68.72 -24.66
N VAL A 141 -33.70 67.94 -23.60
CA VAL A 141 -32.60 67.35 -22.80
C VAL A 141 -32.71 65.84 -22.91
N GLU A 142 -31.67 65.18 -23.42
CA GLU A 142 -31.57 63.71 -23.45
C GLU A 142 -31.09 63.17 -22.09
N ASP A 143 -31.59 62.00 -21.72
CA ASP A 143 -31.12 61.24 -20.56
C ASP A 143 -30.12 60.18 -21.04
N MET A 144 -28.96 60.15 -20.38
CA MET A 144 -27.82 59.28 -20.70
C MET A 144 -27.70 58.18 -19.64
#